data_AF-A0A246GEM5-F1
#
_entry.id   AF-A0A246GEM5-F1
#
_cell.length_a   1.000
_cell.length_b   1.000
_cell.length_c   1.000
_cell.angle_alpha   90.00
_cell.angle_beta   90.00
_cell.angle_gamma   90.00
#
_symmetry.space_group_name_H-M   'P 1'
#
loop_
_entity.id
_entity.type
_entity.pdbx_description
1 polymer ?
#
loop_
_entity_poly.entity_id
_entity_poly.type
_entity_poly.pdbx_seq_one_letter_code
_entity_poly.pdbx_strand_id
1 'polypeptide(L)' 'MPKKIQIAIKEDVDFLEKLLVKTSGSLKKDRIKTLILIKKGKYVFYSAIAKKLGRTEKTVRGWTREYLENGISEMLSVR' A
#
# COMPACT_ATOMS: atom_id res chain seq x y z
N MET A 1 -2.32 3.01 20.68
CA MET A 1 -1.92 4.26 20.00
C MET A 1 -1.83 4.01 18.49
N PRO A 2 -2.39 4.89 17.64
CA PRO A 2 -2.30 4.73 16.19
C PRO A 2 -0.84 4.90 15.75
N LYS A 3 -0.25 3.88 15.09
CA LYS A 3 1.13 4.01 14.64
C LYS A 3 1.19 4.88 13.39
N LYS A 4 2.08 5.86 13.44
CA LYS A 4 2.40 6.71 12.29
C LYS A 4 3.05 5.89 11.18
N ILE A 5 2.78 6.29 9.95
CA ILE A 5 3.45 5.74 8.77
C ILE A 5 4.83 6.43 8.68
N GLN A 6 5.89 5.63 8.73
CA GLN A 6 7.29 6.10 8.67
C GLN A 6 8.07 5.30 7.62
N ILE A 7 7.46 5.10 6.46
CA ILE A 7 8.09 4.33 5.38
C ILE A 7 8.34 5.26 4.20
N ALA A 8 9.47 5.03 3.53
CA ALA A 8 9.75 5.63 2.24
C ALA A 8 9.44 4.60 1.14
N ILE A 9 8.45 4.91 0.31
CA ILE A 9 8.17 4.12 -0.89
C ILE A 9 9.20 4.51 -1.96
N LYS A 10 9.97 3.52 -2.44
CA LYS A 10 11.05 3.71 -3.41
C LYS A 10 10.52 4.16 -4.76
N GLU A 11 9.39 3.60 -5.18
CA GLU A 11 8.73 3.89 -6.43
C GLU A 11 8.10 5.29 -6.44
N ASP A 12 8.05 5.89 -7.61
CA ASP A 12 7.32 7.12 -7.88
C ASP A 12 5.81 6.88 -8.01
N VAL A 13 5.04 7.96 -7.87
CA VAL A 13 3.58 7.90 -7.95
C VAL A 13 3.12 7.46 -9.35
N ASP A 14 3.78 7.92 -10.41
CA ASP A 14 3.38 7.64 -11.79
C ASP A 14 3.58 6.16 -12.13
N PHE A 15 4.68 5.55 -11.67
CA PHE A 15 4.91 4.12 -11.76
C PHE A 15 3.80 3.32 -11.06
N LEU A 16 3.46 3.70 -9.83
CA LEU A 16 2.43 3.01 -9.06
C LEU A 16 1.04 3.15 -9.70
N GLU A 17 0.71 4.32 -10.27
CA GLU A 17 -0.56 4.53 -10.97
C GLU A 17 -0.63 3.71 -12.27
N LYS A 18 0.46 3.67 -13.05
CA LYS A 18 0.57 2.78 -14.23
C LYS A 18 0.44 1.32 -13.84
N LEU A 19 1.06 0.91 -12.74
CA LEU A 19 0.98 -0.46 -12.23
C LEU A 19 -0.44 -0.82 -11.78
N LEU A 20 -1.14 0.12 -11.13
CA LEU A 20 -2.53 -0.05 -10.69
C LEU A 20 -3.48 -0.33 -11.87
N VAL A 21 -3.31 0.39 -12.98
CA VAL A 21 -4.14 0.22 -14.19
C VAL A 21 -3.90 -1.15 -14.83
N LYS A 22 -2.63 -1.61 -14.88
CA LYS A 22 -2.26 -2.90 -15.47
C LYS A 22 -2.61 -4.10 -14.60
N THR A 23 -2.77 -3.90 -13.29
CA THR A 23 -2.97 -4.97 -12.33
C THR A 23 -4.43 -5.42 -12.30
N SER A 24 -4.66 -6.72 -12.43
CA SER A 24 -5.97 -7.34 -12.21
C SER A 24 -6.11 -7.85 -10.77
N GLY A 25 -7.35 -7.93 -10.29
CA GLY A 25 -7.67 -8.38 -8.93
C GLY A 25 -7.78 -7.26 -7.91
N SER A 26 -8.87 -7.27 -7.15
CA SER A 26 -9.19 -6.22 -6.16
C SER A 26 -8.13 -6.12 -5.07
N LEU A 27 -7.62 -7.25 -4.58
CA LEU A 27 -6.61 -7.30 -3.52
C LEU A 27 -5.28 -6.65 -3.95
N LYS A 28 -4.78 -6.98 -5.14
CA LYS A 28 -3.55 -6.40 -5.68
C LYS A 28 -3.70 -4.90 -5.92
N LYS A 29 -4.85 -4.48 -6.44
CA LYS A 29 -5.19 -3.06 -6.58
C LYS A 29 -5.21 -2.32 -5.23
N ASP A 30 -5.77 -2.91 -4.18
CA ASP A 30 -5.78 -2.30 -2.84
C ASP A 30 -4.37 -2.17 -2.24
N ARG A 31 -3.51 -3.17 -2.47
CA ARG A 31 -2.10 -3.12 -2.09
C ARG A 31 -1.36 -1.98 -2.79
N ILE A 32 -1.52 -1.82 -4.10
CA ILE A 32 -0.89 -0.72 -4.85
C ILE A 32 -1.44 0.64 -4.39
N LYS A 33 -2.76 0.76 -4.21
CA LYS A 33 -3.38 1.99 -3.68
C LYS A 33 -2.81 2.37 -2.32
N THR A 34 -2.51 1.39 -1.46
CA THR A 34 -1.86 1.63 -0.16
C THR A 34 -0.53 2.34 -0.36
N LEU A 35 0.34 1.84 -1.24
CA LEU A 35 1.64 2.46 -1.52
C LEU A 35 1.49 3.89 -2.08
N ILE A 36 0.55 4.10 -3.01
CA ILE A 36 0.25 5.43 -3.57
C ILE A 36 -0.16 6.41 -2.46
N LEU A 37 -1.08 6.00 -1.58
CA LEU A 37 -1.60 6.86 -0.51
C LEU A 37 -0.51 7.24 0.50
N ILE A 38 0.43 6.33 0.75
CA ILE A 38 1.58 6.58 1.60
C ILE A 38 2.57 7.52 0.90
N LYS A 39 2.93 7.26 -0.36
CA LYS A 39 3.86 8.10 -1.13
C LYS A 39 3.35 9.53 -1.30
N LYS A 40 2.04 9.71 -1.50
CA LYS A 40 1.40 11.04 -1.59
C LYS A 40 1.40 11.80 -0.25
N GLY A 41 1.75 11.17 0.87
CA GLY A 41 1.84 11.82 2.18
C GLY A 41 0.50 12.31 2.76
N LYS A 42 -0.63 12.01 2.10
CA LYS A 42 -1.96 12.49 2.52
C LYS A 42 -2.44 11.86 3.83
N TYR A 43 -1.88 10.70 4.21
CA TYR A 43 -2.29 9.95 5.39
C TYR A 43 -1.10 9.74 6.32
N VAL A 44 -1.27 10.16 7.58
CA VAL A 44 -0.26 10.03 8.63
C VAL A 44 -0.33 8.66 9.32
N PHE A 45 -1.49 7.99 9.28
CA PHE A 45 -1.77 6.76 10.04
C PHE A 45 -2.30 5.63 9.15
N TYR A 46 -1.88 4.40 9.44
CA TYR A 46 -2.37 3.20 8.76
C TYR A 46 -3.89 3.02 8.90
N SER A 47 -4.47 3.42 10.03
CA SER A 47 -5.90 3.35 10.28
C SER A 47 -6.72 4.21 9.31
N ALA A 48 -6.19 5.37 8.89
CA ALA A 48 -6.87 6.25 7.96
C ALA A 48 -6.85 5.69 6.52
N ILE A 49 -5.74 5.06 6.12
CA ILE A 49 -5.64 4.32 4.85
C ILE A 49 -6.59 3.13 4.85
N ALA A 50 -6.60 2.37 5.96
CA ALA A 50 -7.47 1.21 6.13
C ALA A 50 -8.95 1.60 6.00
N LYS A 51 -9.38 2.70 6.66
CA LYS A 51 -10.73 3.25 6.52
C LYS A 51 -11.05 3.65 5.09
N LYS A 52 -10.11 4.28 4.37
CA LYS A 52 -10.30 4.68 2.97
C LYS A 52 -10.47 3.48 2.03
N LEU A 53 -9.80 2.37 2.31
CA LEU A 53 -9.83 1.15 1.50
C LEU A 53 -10.89 0.14 1.97
N GLY A 54 -11.63 0.41 3.06
CA GLY A 54 -12.57 -0.57 3.63
C GLY A 54 -11.88 -1.81 4.20
N ARG A 55 -10.64 -1.67 4.68
CA ARG A 55 -9.81 -2.75 5.23
C ARG A 55 -9.49 -2.52 6.70
N THR A 56 -8.89 -3.53 7.34
CA THR A 56 -8.40 -3.39 8.72
C THR A 56 -6.98 -2.79 8.74
N GLU A 57 -6.63 -2.08 9.81
CA GLU A 57 -5.27 -1.56 10.00
C GLU A 57 -4.23 -2.68 9.93
N LYS A 58 -4.53 -3.85 10.53
CA LYS A 58 -3.64 -5.02 10.53
C LYS A 58 -3.32 -5.48 9.11
N THR A 59 -4.32 -5.49 8.22
CA THR A 59 -4.16 -5.86 6.82
C THR A 59 -3.23 -4.88 6.08
N VAL A 60 -3.50 -3.58 6.18
CA VAL A 60 -2.70 -2.54 5.51
C VAL A 60 -1.26 -2.55 6.03
N ARG A 61 -1.07 -2.68 7.34
CA ARG A 61 0.24 -2.84 7.97
C ARG A 61 0.97 -4.09 7.46
N GLY A 62 0.26 -5.20 7.30
CA GLY A 62 0.81 -6.44 6.76
C GLY A 62 1.38 -6.25 5.36
N TRP A 63 0.62 -5.64 4.45
CA TRP A 63 1.08 -5.35 3.08
C TRP A 63 2.29 -4.42 3.07
N THR A 64 2.27 -3.43 3.95
CA THR A 64 3.38 -2.49 4.08
C THR A 64 4.65 -3.18 4.57
N ARG A 65 4.52 -4.10 5.52
CA ARG A 65 5.65 -4.90 6.02
C ARG A 65 6.20 -5.81 4.93
N GLU A 66 5.32 -6.50 4.21
CA GLU A 66 5.66 -7.36 3.08
C GLU A 66 6.41 -6.60 1.97
N TYR A 67 5.97 -5.37 1.68
CA TYR A 67 6.68 -4.47 0.76
C TYR A 67 8.09 -4.10 1.27
N LEU A 68 8.24 -3.82 2.58
CA LEU A 68 9.54 -3.47 3.15
C LEU A 68 10.51 -4.66 3.16
N GLU A 69 10.00 -5.86 3.43
CA GLU A 69 10.80 -7.09 3.52
C GLU A 69 11.16 -7.62 2.13
N ASN A 70 10.20 -7.65 1.19
CA ASN A 70 10.33 -8.40 -0.06
C ASN A 70 10.15 -7.54 -1.33
N GLY A 71 9.80 -6.26 -1.18
CA GLY A 71 9.55 -5.35 -2.30
C GLY A 71 8.16 -5.49 -2.93
N ILE A 72 7.90 -4.67 -3.94
CA ILE A 72 6.58 -4.58 -4.59
C ILE A 72 6.19 -5.84 -5.36
N SER A 73 7.14 -6.51 -6.00
CA SER A 73 6.88 -7.70 -6.81
C SER A 73 6.32 -8.84 -5.97
N GLU A 74 6.96 -9.14 -4.83
CA GLU A 74 6.48 -10.17 -3.90
C GLU A 74 5.15 -9.78 -3.26
N MET A 75 5.00 -8.51 -2.87
CA MET A 75 3.72 -8.00 -2.38
C MET A 75 2.58 -8.17 -3.41
N LEU A 76 2.86 -8.27 -4.71
CA LEU A 76 1.83 -8.47 -5.74
C LEU A 76 1.75 -9.91 -6.26
N SER A 77 2.58 -10.82 -5.75
CA SER A 77 2.64 -12.25 -6.14
C SER A 77 1.46 -13.07 -5.60
N VAL A 78 0.62 -12.49 -4.76
CA VAL A 78 -0.53 -13.17 -4.14
C VAL A 78 -1.47 -13.74 -5.21
N ARG A 79 -1.83 -15.01 -5.08
CA ARG A 79 -2.73 -15.72 -5.99
C ARG A 79 -4.18 -15.31 -5.77
#